data_AF-A0A2S7T1M1-F1
#
_entry.id   AF-A0A2S7T1M1-F1
#
_cell.length_a   1.000
_cell.length_b   1.000
_cell.length_c   1.000
_cell.angle_alpha   90.00
_cell.angle_beta   90.00
_cell.angle_gamma   90.00
#
_symmetry.space_group_name_H-M   'P 1'
#
loop_
_entity.id
_entity.type
_entity.pdbx_description
1 polymer ?
#
loop_
_entity_poly.entity_id
_entity_poly.type
_entity_poly.pdbx_seq_one_letter_code
_entity_poly.pdbx_strand_id
1 'polypeptide(L)'
;MTMKKLFLVVCACMVASLTHAQFLKSDGTIINAKNEVIGYLLVNGTVEDKNHKKLGSIGRDGRIENARRDAVGYVKRNGDIEDEDHNFITKAIGNERQVALKLFFFP
;
A
#
# COMPACT_ATOMS: atom_id res chain seq x y z
N MET A 1 31.64 -8.47 14.82
CA MET A 1 31.09 -7.10 14.80
C MET A 1 30.01 -7.07 13.73
N THR A 2 28.77 -7.01 14.19
CA THR A 2 27.51 -7.31 13.47
C THR A 2 27.30 -6.48 12.21
N MET A 3 26.93 -7.17 11.12
CA MET A 3 26.37 -6.63 9.88
C MET A 3 25.27 -5.61 10.19
N LYS A 4 25.62 -4.34 10.18
CA LYS A 4 24.67 -3.22 10.23
C LYS A 4 24.45 -2.78 8.78
N LYS A 5 23.19 -2.77 8.36
CA LYS A 5 22.66 -2.17 7.10
C LYS A 5 22.85 -3.02 5.83
N LEU A 6 22.08 -4.11 5.72
CA LEU A 6 21.83 -4.78 4.43
C LEU A 6 20.36 -5.19 4.26
N PHE A 7 19.42 -4.52 4.94
CA PHE A 7 18.00 -4.72 4.68
C PHE A 7 17.41 -3.42 4.13
N LEU A 8 16.96 -3.50 2.87
CA LEU A 8 16.05 -2.58 2.20
C LEU A 8 16.47 -1.11 2.13
N VAL A 9 17.42 -0.83 1.23
CA VAL A 9 17.19 0.27 0.30
C VAL A 9 16.11 -0.21 -0.68
N VAL A 10 14.83 -0.04 -0.31
CA VAL A 10 13.72 0.10 -1.29
C VAL A 10 13.39 1.59 -1.44
N CYS A 11 14.41 2.42 -1.22
CA CYS A 11 14.36 3.84 -1.47
C CYS A 11 14.67 4.08 -2.96
N ALA A 12 13.70 4.71 -3.64
CA ALA A 12 13.90 5.53 -4.83
C ALA A 12 14.49 4.83 -6.08
N CYS A 13 13.74 3.91 -6.69
CA CYS A 13 13.68 3.71 -8.16
C CYS A 13 12.88 2.43 -8.49
N MET A 14 11.58 2.41 -8.20
CA MET A 14 10.71 1.83 -9.21
C MET A 14 10.14 3.03 -9.94
N VAL A 15 10.64 3.23 -11.15
CA VAL A 15 9.80 3.72 -12.24
C VAL A 15 8.44 3.06 -12.06
N ALA A 16 7.49 3.78 -11.46
CA ALA A 16 6.14 3.28 -11.27
C ALA A 16 5.65 3.04 -12.69
N SER A 17 5.70 1.78 -13.12
CA SER A 17 5.16 1.35 -14.39
C SER A 17 3.68 1.65 -14.27
N LEU A 18 3.26 2.80 -14.81
CA LEU A 18 1.93 3.38 -14.71
C LEU A 18 0.85 2.53 -15.42
N THR A 19 1.06 1.23 -15.59
CA THR A 19 0.23 0.35 -16.44
C THR A 19 -0.44 -0.79 -15.70
N HIS A 20 -0.19 -1.01 -14.41
CA HIS A 20 -1.05 -1.90 -13.62
C HIS A 20 -2.25 -1.11 -13.09
N ALA A 21 -3.29 -1.00 -13.92
CA ALA A 21 -4.61 -0.57 -13.48
C ALA A 21 -5.11 -1.62 -12.47
N GLN A 22 -4.98 -1.31 -11.18
CA GLN A 22 -5.52 -2.11 -10.09
C GLN A 22 -6.82 -1.50 -9.65
N PHE A 23 -7.83 -2.31 -9.40
CA PHE A 23 -9.16 -1.84 -9.00
C PHE A 23 -9.55 -2.46 -7.67
N LEU A 24 -9.91 -1.60 -6.72
CA LEU A 24 -10.59 -1.98 -5.51
C LEU A 24 -12.09 -2.04 -5.81
N LYS A 25 -12.68 -3.24 -5.77
CA LYS A 25 -14.12 -3.43 -5.89
C LYS A 25 -14.82 -2.98 -4.60
N SER A 26 -16.13 -2.72 -4.70
CA SER A 26 -16.96 -2.32 -3.56
C SER A 26 -17.03 -3.37 -2.45
N ASP A 27 -16.83 -4.65 -2.78
CA ASP A 27 -16.78 -5.76 -1.83
C ASP A 27 -15.40 -5.95 -1.16
N GLY A 28 -14.43 -5.09 -1.47
CA GLY A 28 -13.07 -5.18 -0.95
C GLY A 28 -12.12 -6.05 -1.77
N THR A 29 -12.59 -6.72 -2.83
CA THR A 29 -11.72 -7.50 -3.73
C THR A 29 -10.79 -6.58 -4.51
N ILE A 30 -9.51 -6.92 -4.56
CA ILE A 30 -8.49 -6.20 -5.32
C ILE A 30 -8.13 -7.03 -6.54
N ILE A 31 -8.31 -6.44 -7.72
CA ILE A 31 -7.98 -7.07 -9.00
C ILE A 31 -6.90 -6.29 -9.74
N ASN A 32 -6.12 -7.00 -10.57
CA ASN A 32 -5.20 -6.38 -11.52
C ASN A 32 -5.89 -6.01 -12.85
N ALA A 33 -5.11 -5.48 -13.80
CA ALA A 33 -5.62 -5.05 -15.12
C ALA A 33 -6.16 -6.20 -15.98
N LYS A 34 -5.87 -7.45 -15.63
CA LYS A 34 -6.39 -8.66 -16.28
C LYS A 34 -7.63 -9.22 -15.59
N ASN A 35 -8.23 -8.49 -14.64
CA ASN A 35 -9.34 -8.93 -13.78
C ASN A 35 -9.01 -10.13 -12.87
N GLU A 36 -7.72 -10.43 -12.66
CA GLU A 36 -7.31 -11.50 -11.74
C GLU A 36 -7.32 -10.97 -10.31
N VAL A 37 -7.82 -11.78 -9.36
CA VAL A 37 -7.77 -11.45 -7.93
C VAL A 37 -6.33 -11.52 -7.43
N ILE A 38 -5.86 -10.42 -6.86
CA ILE A 38 -4.50 -10.31 -6.29
C ILE A 38 -4.53 -10.14 -4.77
N GLY A 39 -5.65 -9.72 -4.19
CA GLY A 39 -5.81 -9.59 -2.75
C GLY A 39 -7.15 -9.03 -2.32
N TYR A 40 -7.24 -8.68 -1.05
CA TYR A 40 -8.45 -8.22 -0.40
C TYR A 40 -8.16 -7.08 0.58
N LEU A 41 -9.03 -6.07 0.60
CA LEU A 41 -9.12 -5.07 1.66
C LEU A 41 -10.34 -5.37 2.51
N LEU A 42 -10.10 -5.77 3.76
CA LEU A 42 -11.16 -6.06 4.72
C LEU A 42 -11.74 -4.77 5.31
N VAL A 43 -12.97 -4.86 5.82
CA VAL A 43 -13.70 -3.71 6.43
C VAL A 43 -12.93 -3.08 7.60
N ASN A 44 -12.13 -3.86 8.32
CA ASN A 44 -11.29 -3.37 9.41
C ASN A 44 -9.98 -2.69 8.96
N GLY A 45 -9.75 -2.58 7.64
CA GLY A 45 -8.55 -2.00 7.05
C GLY A 45 -7.40 -2.98 6.82
N THR A 46 -7.56 -4.26 7.16
CA THR A 46 -6.53 -5.29 6.88
C THR A 46 -6.41 -5.52 5.39
N VAL A 47 -5.17 -5.62 4.91
CA VAL A 47 -4.84 -5.96 3.52
C VAL A 47 -4.24 -7.36 3.48
N GLU A 48 -4.80 -8.21 2.64
CA GLU A 48 -4.38 -9.60 2.45
C GLU A 48 -4.04 -9.87 0.98
N ASP A 49 -3.13 -10.81 0.73
CA ASP A 49 -2.94 -11.37 -0.61
C ASP A 49 -4.07 -12.33 -0.99
N LYS A 50 -4.06 -12.82 -2.23
CA LYS A 50 -5.04 -13.78 -2.75
C LYS A 50 -5.13 -15.11 -1.99
N ASN A 51 -4.15 -15.43 -1.13
CA ASN A 51 -4.12 -16.63 -0.29
C ASN A 51 -4.51 -16.33 1.17
N HIS A 52 -5.10 -15.17 1.45
CA HIS A 52 -5.47 -14.70 2.80
C HIS A 52 -4.29 -14.52 3.75
N LYS A 53 -3.07 -14.33 3.22
CA LYS A 53 -1.93 -13.94 4.04
C LYS A 53 -1.98 -12.42 4.26
N LYS A 54 -1.93 -12.00 5.52
CA LYS A 54 -1.85 -10.58 5.88
C LYS A 54 -0.57 -9.94 5.31
N LEU A 55 -0.76 -8.87 4.54
CA LEU A 55 0.31 -8.01 4.03
C LEU A 55 0.52 -6.78 4.95
N GLY A 56 -0.57 -6.29 5.55
CA GLY A 56 -0.54 -5.18 6.50
C GLY A 56 -1.93 -4.58 6.73
N SER A 57 -2.01 -3.28 6.97
CA SER A 57 -3.28 -2.59 7.19
C SER A 57 -3.22 -1.09 6.87
N ILE A 58 -4.37 -0.54 6.47
CA ILE A 58 -4.62 0.90 6.35
C ILE A 58 -5.62 1.28 7.45
N GLY A 59 -5.14 2.02 8.45
CA GLY A 59 -5.94 2.53 9.56
C GLY A 59 -6.96 3.58 9.11
N ARG A 60 -8.02 3.77 9.91
CA ARG A 60 -9.02 4.83 9.67
C ARG A 60 -8.45 6.24 9.80
N ASP A 61 -7.35 6.37 10.53
CA ASP A 61 -6.54 7.58 10.69
C ASP A 61 -5.58 7.83 9.52
N GLY A 62 -5.54 6.92 8.54
CA GLY A 62 -4.66 7.00 7.38
C GLY A 62 -3.28 6.38 7.59
N ARG A 63 -2.95 5.85 8.78
CA ARG A 63 -1.68 5.17 9.03
C ARG A 63 -1.62 3.85 8.26
N ILE A 64 -0.53 3.63 7.53
CA ILE A 64 -0.27 2.40 6.78
C ILE A 64 0.78 1.59 7.52
N GLU A 65 0.44 0.35 7.85
CA GLU A 65 1.35 -0.57 8.54
C GLU A 65 1.62 -1.83 7.71
N ASN A 66 2.83 -2.37 7.84
CA ASN A 66 3.19 -3.67 7.29
C ASN A 66 2.63 -4.83 8.17
N ALA A 67 2.85 -6.09 7.75
CA ALA A 67 2.41 -7.26 8.51
C ALA A 67 3.01 -7.38 9.93
N ARG A 68 4.14 -6.71 10.19
CA ARG A 68 4.82 -6.65 11.51
C ARG A 68 4.34 -5.49 12.38
N ARG A 69 3.40 -4.67 11.89
CA ARG A 69 2.85 -3.46 12.53
C ARG A 69 3.80 -2.26 12.58
N ASP A 70 4.86 -2.27 11.78
CA ASP A 70 5.67 -1.06 11.59
C ASP A 70 4.93 -0.12 10.64
N ALA A 71 4.97 1.19 10.93
CA ALA A 71 4.48 2.19 9.98
C ALA A 71 5.38 2.21 8.74
N VAL A 72 4.77 2.26 7.58
CA VAL A 72 5.46 2.38 6.28
C VAL A 72 4.96 3.56 5.46
N GLY A 73 3.95 4.29 5.95
CA GLY A 73 3.42 5.45 5.26
C GLY A 73 2.12 5.97 5.87
N TYR A 74 1.63 7.07 5.31
CA TYR A 74 0.43 7.75 5.79
C TYR A 74 -0.38 8.31 4.62
N VAL A 75 -1.71 8.17 4.70
CA VAL A 75 -2.66 8.90 3.87
C VAL A 75 -3.19 10.08 4.69
N LYS A 76 -2.97 11.30 4.21
CA LYS A 76 -3.42 12.53 4.85
C LYS A 76 -4.82 12.88 4.36
N ARG A 77 -5.58 13.60 5.19
CA ARG A 77 -6.97 14.02 4.87
C ARG A 77 -7.10 14.91 3.63
N ASN A 78 -6.01 15.55 3.20
CA ASN A 78 -5.96 16.38 2.01
C ASN A 78 -5.58 15.59 0.74
N GLY A 79 -5.48 14.26 0.84
CA GLY A 79 -5.09 13.34 -0.22
C GLY A 79 -3.58 13.15 -0.37
N ASP A 80 -2.74 13.84 0.40
CA ASP A 80 -1.29 13.62 0.33
C ASP A 80 -0.94 12.24 0.90
N ILE A 81 -0.02 11.55 0.24
CA ILE A 81 0.52 10.26 0.68
C ILE A 81 2.00 10.46 0.99
N GLU A 82 2.39 10.06 2.18
CA GLU A 82 3.73 10.21 2.73
C GLU A 82 4.34 8.83 3.08
N ASP A 83 5.67 8.75 3.12
CA ASP A 83 6.40 7.60 3.65
C ASP A 83 6.43 7.61 5.20
N GLU A 84 7.13 6.65 5.81
CA GLU A 84 7.27 6.55 7.26
C GLU A 84 7.98 7.74 7.92
N ASP A 85 8.82 8.44 7.17
CA ASP A 85 9.61 9.59 7.59
C ASP A 85 8.88 10.93 7.30
N HIS A 86 7.61 10.86 6.86
CA HIS A 86 6.78 12.00 6.46
C HIS A 86 7.27 12.76 5.22
N ASN A 87 8.07 12.13 4.35
CA ASN A 87 8.37 12.70 3.04
C ASN A 87 7.18 12.50 2.11
N PHE A 88 6.84 13.55 1.35
CA PHE A 88 5.79 13.49 0.34
C PHE A 88 6.15 12.51 -0.79
N ILE A 89 5.27 11.54 -1.04
CA ILE A 89 5.38 10.60 -2.17
C ILE A 89 4.55 11.10 -3.34
N THR A 90 3.25 11.32 -3.10
CA THR A 90 2.30 11.70 -4.14
C THR A 90 1.03 12.28 -3.54
N LYS A 91 0.21 12.90 -4.38
CA LYS A 91 -1.16 13.27 -4.04
C LYS A 91 -2.12 12.30 -4.69
N ALA A 92 -2.95 11.63 -3.90
CA ALA A 92 -3.96 10.73 -4.40
C ALA A 92 -4.95 11.46 -5.30
N ILE A 93 -5.18 10.89 -6.49
CA ILE A 93 -6.20 11.35 -7.42
C ILE A 93 -7.33 10.31 -7.38
N GLY A 94 -8.51 10.71 -6.91
CA GLY A 94 -9.66 9.82 -6.75
C GLY A 94 -9.65 9.09 -5.41
N ASN A 95 -9.69 7.75 -5.42
CA ASN A 95 -9.77 6.96 -4.20
C ASN A 95 -8.40 6.80 -3.53
N GLU A 96 -8.18 7.52 -2.44
CA GLU A 96 -6.92 7.53 -1.68
C GLU A 96 -6.48 6.13 -1.22
N ARG A 97 -7.43 5.28 -0.81
CA ARG A 97 -7.12 3.89 -0.41
C ARG A 97 -6.63 3.05 -1.58
N GLN A 98 -7.21 3.24 -2.77
CA GLN A 98 -6.77 2.51 -3.95
C GLN A 98 -5.35 2.90 -4.35
N VAL A 99 -5.00 4.19 -4.23
CA VAL A 99 -3.63 4.67 -4.47
C VAL A 99 -2.68 4.09 -3.43
N ALA A 100 -3.04 4.09 -2.15
CA ALA A 100 -2.24 3.48 -1.09
C ALA A 100 -2.06 1.96 -1.29
N LEU A 101 -3.12 1.23 -1.67
CA LEU A 101 -3.03 -0.20 -1.96
C LEU A 101 -1.99 -0.50 -3.05
N LYS A 102 -2.01 0.30 -4.13
CA LYS A 102 -1.05 0.18 -5.22
C LYS A 102 0.38 0.49 -4.80
N LEU A 103 0.59 1.54 -4.00
CA LEU A 103 1.93 1.96 -3.61
C LEU A 103 2.59 1.01 -2.59
N PHE A 104 1.84 0.56 -1.59
CA PHE A 104 2.42 -0.10 -0.42
C PHE A 104 2.24 -1.63 -0.39
N PHE A 105 1.26 -2.17 -1.10
CA PHE A 105 0.92 -3.60 -1.00
C PHE A 105 0.99 -4.34 -2.32
N PHE A 106 0.67 -3.66 -3.43
CA PHE A 106 0.64 -4.25 -4.77
C PHE A 106 1.33 -3.33 -5.82
N PRO A 107 2.65 -3.10 -5.74
CA PRO A 107 3.37 -2.26 -6.71
C PRO A 107 3.40 -2.81 -8.14
#